data_AF-A0A1F9AL81-F1
#
_entry.id   AF-A0A1F9AL81-F1
#
_cell.length_a   1.000
_cell.length_b   1.000
_cell.length_c   1.000
_cell.angle_alpha   90.00
_cell.angle_beta   90.00
_cell.angle_gamma   90.00
#
_symmetry.space_group_name_H-M   'P 1'
#
loop_
_entity.id
_entity.type
_entity.pdbx_description
1 polymer ?
#
loop_
_entity_poly.entity_id
_entity_poly.type
_entity_poly.pdbx_seq_one_letter_code
_entity_poly.pdbx_strand_id
1 'polypeptide(L)'
;MLQIRVIMNSTIEEVLDFKCCNLREQNLEIHVTNTGPETLQVKSGCDLESEAESLRLDYLYPPGLQTLPPGETIAFYCTLDEQVLARFQRIVFYDSRGRRHASDLRPAP
;
A
#
# COMPACT_ATOMS: atom_id res chain seq x y z
N MET A 1 -7.18 -9.76 -9.27
CA MET A 1 -6.06 -8.86 -9.65
C MET A 1 -6.12 -7.69 -8.70
N LEU A 2 -4.98 -7.19 -8.22
CA LEU A 2 -4.98 -5.97 -7.41
C LEU A 2 -4.51 -4.80 -8.27
N GLN A 3 -5.29 -3.73 -8.27
CA GLN A 3 -4.85 -2.41 -8.71
C GLN A 3 -4.34 -1.66 -7.47
N ILE A 4 -3.16 -1.07 -7.58
CA ILE A 4 -2.52 -0.36 -6.46
C ILE A 4 -2.32 1.09 -6.87
N ARG A 5 -2.70 2.03 -6.02
CA ARG A 5 -2.49 3.46 -6.22
C ARG A 5 -1.81 4.04 -4.99
N VAL A 6 -0.74 4.80 -5.21
CA VAL A 6 0.03 5.43 -4.13
C VAL A 6 -0.18 6.94 -4.15
N ILE A 7 -0.45 7.50 -2.98
CA ILE A 7 -0.73 8.91 -2.75
C ILE A 7 0.22 9.36 -1.63
N MET A 8 1.17 10.22 -1.99
CA MET A 8 2.08 10.86 -1.03
C MET A 8 1.50 12.18 -0.54
N ASN A 9 1.78 12.51 0.72
CA ASN A 9 1.36 13.73 1.39
C ASN A 9 -0.16 13.94 1.31
N SER A 10 -0.92 12.84 1.39
CA SER A 10 -2.38 12.90 1.56
C SER A 10 -2.69 13.74 2.80
N THR A 11 -3.74 14.56 2.73
CA THR A 11 -4.26 15.37 3.85
C THR A 11 -4.98 14.47 4.89
N ILE A 12 -4.28 13.43 5.33
CA ILE A 12 -4.74 12.35 6.19
C ILE A 12 -5.06 12.82 7.60
N GLU A 13 -4.54 13.99 7.99
CA GLU A 13 -4.76 14.57 9.31
C GLU A 13 -6.24 14.66 9.67
N GLU A 14 -7.17 14.81 8.72
CA GLU A 14 -8.61 14.82 9.03
C GLU A 14 -9.26 13.42 9.14
N VAL A 15 -8.68 12.37 8.54
CA VAL A 15 -9.28 11.01 8.48
C VAL A 15 -8.78 10.11 9.60
N LEU A 16 -7.52 10.25 10.03
CA LEU A 16 -6.92 9.42 11.09
C LEU A 16 -7.08 10.02 12.50
N ASP A 17 -7.41 11.31 12.65
CA ASP A 17 -7.65 11.93 13.97
C ASP A 17 -8.88 11.35 14.69
N PHE A 18 -9.78 10.69 13.93
CA PHE A 18 -11.07 10.22 14.45
C PHE A 18 -11.05 8.81 15.06
N LYS A 19 -10.01 7.97 14.86
CA LYS A 19 -10.02 6.57 15.33
C LYS A 19 -8.71 6.07 15.93
N CYS A 20 -8.68 6.15 17.25
CA CYS A 20 -8.05 5.26 18.24
C CYS A 20 -6.53 4.98 18.27
N CYS A 21 -5.71 5.43 17.31
CA CYS A 21 -4.28 5.04 17.28
C CYS A 21 -3.25 6.18 17.39
N ASN A 22 -3.64 7.46 17.38
CA ASN A 22 -2.72 8.61 17.47
C ASN A 22 -1.52 8.49 16.49
N LEU A 23 -1.78 7.96 15.29
CA LEU A 23 -0.79 7.73 14.23
C LEU A 23 -0.47 9.07 13.59
N ARG A 24 0.52 9.76 14.14
CA ARG A 24 1.01 11.03 13.60
C ARG A 24 1.86 10.77 12.35
N GLU A 25 1.90 11.75 11.46
CA GLU A 25 2.85 11.80 10.33
C GLU A 25 2.71 10.64 9.32
N GLN A 26 1.51 10.07 9.18
CA GLN A 26 1.21 9.13 8.10
C GLN A 26 1.12 9.91 6.78
N ASN A 27 2.21 9.92 6.02
CA ASN A 27 2.34 10.68 4.79
C ASN A 27 2.23 9.82 3.52
N LEU A 28 2.16 8.49 3.65
CA LEU A 28 1.95 7.57 2.54
C LEU A 28 0.58 6.89 2.68
N GLU A 29 -0.27 7.09 1.69
CA GLU A 29 -1.54 6.39 1.51
C GLU A 29 -1.48 5.47 0.30
N ILE A 30 -1.92 4.22 0.46
CA ILE A 30 -1.89 3.20 -0.57
C ILE A 30 -3.27 2.60 -0.72
N HIS A 31 -3.93 2.85 -1.85
CA HIS A 31 -5.20 2.19 -2.19
C HIS A 31 -4.92 0.88 -2.89
N VAL A 32 -5.51 -0.19 -2.38
CA VAL A 32 -5.48 -1.52 -2.97
C VAL A 32 -6.90 -1.92 -3.33
N THR A 33 -7.19 -2.01 -4.63
CA THR A 33 -8.51 -2.37 -5.17
C THR A 33 -8.46 -3.75 -5.78
N ASN A 34 -9.39 -4.62 -5.41
CA ASN A 34 -9.52 -5.92 -6.06
C ASN A 34 -10.35 -5.81 -7.33
N THR A 35 -9.68 -5.83 -8.48
CA THR A 35 -10.30 -5.79 -9.81
C THR A 35 -10.55 -7.18 -10.40
N GLY A 36 -10.25 -8.25 -9.63
CA GLY A 36 -10.51 -9.64 -10.04
C GLY A 36 -11.89 -10.15 -9.63
N PRO A 37 -12.28 -11.33 -10.14
CA PRO A 37 -13.58 -11.94 -9.85
C PRO A 37 -13.64 -12.69 -8.51
N GLU A 38 -12.50 -12.97 -7.88
CA GLU A 38 -12.42 -13.70 -6.60
C GLU A 38 -12.12 -12.77 -5.44
N THR A 39 -12.68 -13.04 -4.26
CA THR A 39 -12.25 -12.41 -3.00
C THR A 39 -10.78 -12.73 -2.72
N LEU A 40 -10.01 -11.70 -2.39
CA LEU A 40 -8.59 -11.81 -2.04
C LEU A 40 -8.37 -11.51 -0.56
N GLN A 41 -7.30 -12.06 -0.01
CA GLN A 41 -6.82 -11.67 1.31
C GLN A 41 -5.44 -11.06 1.14
N VAL A 42 -5.28 -9.80 1.57
CA VAL A 42 -4.06 -9.01 1.37
C VAL A 42 -3.42 -8.74 2.72
N LYS A 43 -2.12 -8.99 2.84
CA LYS A 43 -1.37 -8.68 4.07
C LYS A 43 -1.14 -7.18 4.18
N SER A 44 -1.13 -6.67 5.40
CA SER A 44 -0.75 -5.29 5.72
C SER A 44 0.76 -5.06 5.60
N GLY A 45 1.29 -5.30 4.41
CA GLY A 45 2.70 -5.07 4.08
C GLY A 45 2.93 -5.24 2.58
N CYS A 46 3.94 -4.53 2.06
CA CYS A 46 4.30 -4.52 0.66
C CYS A 46 5.82 -4.40 0.49
N ASP A 47 6.29 -4.64 -0.73
CA ASP A 47 7.67 -4.36 -1.12
C ASP A 47 7.70 -3.16 -2.05
N LEU A 48 8.70 -2.29 -1.88
CA LEU A 48 9.12 -1.34 -2.89
C LEU A 48 10.30 -1.94 -3.65
N GLU A 49 10.28 -1.87 -4.98
CA GLU A 49 11.30 -2.49 -5.82
C GLU A 49 11.85 -1.50 -6.86
N SER A 50 13.16 -1.57 -7.08
CA SER A 50 13.89 -0.99 -8.20
C SER A 50 14.73 -2.08 -8.87
N GLU A 51 15.52 -1.73 -9.89
CA GLU A 51 16.48 -2.68 -10.48
C GLU A 51 17.63 -3.04 -9.52
N ALA A 52 17.97 -2.16 -8.59
CA ALA A 52 19.14 -2.29 -7.73
C ALA A 52 18.82 -2.79 -6.32
N GLU A 53 17.60 -2.53 -5.83
CA GLU A 53 17.24 -2.77 -4.43
C GLU A 53 15.74 -3.04 -4.22
N SER A 54 15.43 -3.66 -3.09
CA SER A 54 14.08 -3.89 -2.60
C SER A 54 13.99 -3.49 -1.12
N LEU A 55 12.89 -2.83 -0.74
CA LEU A 55 12.58 -2.45 0.63
C LEU A 55 11.24 -3.04 1.06
N ARG A 56 11.25 -3.82 2.15
CA ARG A 56 10.04 -4.34 2.77
C ARG A 56 9.41 -3.30 3.69
N LEU A 57 8.13 -3.02 3.49
CA LEU A 57 7.26 -2.30 4.43
C LEU A 57 6.32 -3.32 5.09
N ASP A 58 6.56 -3.67 6.34
CA ASP A 58 5.75 -4.65 7.11
C ASP A 58 4.93 -4.03 8.24
N TYR A 59 4.87 -2.70 8.29
CA TYR A 59 4.21 -1.90 9.31
C TYR A 59 3.04 -1.07 8.76
N LEU A 60 2.32 -1.57 7.74
CA LEU A 60 1.16 -0.86 7.20
C LEU A 60 -0.05 -0.94 8.15
N TYR A 61 -0.78 0.17 8.29
CA TYR A 61 -2.06 0.24 8.97
C TYR A 61 -3.22 0.20 7.96
N PRO A 62 -4.35 -0.49 8.22
CA PRO A 62 -4.62 -1.33 9.38
C PRO A 62 -3.76 -2.60 9.37
N PRO A 63 -3.30 -3.12 10.52
CA PRO A 63 -2.45 -4.31 10.57
C PRO A 63 -3.22 -5.60 10.28
N GLY A 64 -2.49 -6.68 9.96
CA GLY A 64 -3.05 -8.03 9.81
C GLY A 64 -3.37 -8.44 8.37
N LEU A 65 -4.46 -9.19 8.20
CA LEU A 65 -4.90 -9.73 6.93
C LEU A 65 -6.26 -9.14 6.57
N GLN A 66 -6.34 -8.51 5.42
CA GLN A 66 -7.50 -7.76 4.97
C GLN A 66 -8.26 -8.57 3.92
N THR A 67 -9.53 -8.84 4.16
CA THR A 67 -10.40 -9.51 3.19
C THR A 67 -10.96 -8.48 2.22
N LEU A 68 -10.70 -8.67 0.93
CA LEU A 68 -11.00 -7.73 -0.14
C LEU A 68 -11.86 -8.41 -1.22
N PRO A 69 -13.20 -8.28 -1.15
CA PRO A 69 -14.12 -8.76 -2.18
C PRO A 69 -13.86 -8.12 -3.56
N PRO A 70 -14.38 -8.71 -4.67
CA PRO A 70 -14.35 -8.10 -5.99
C PRO A 70 -14.96 -6.69 -5.99
N GLY A 71 -14.24 -5.72 -6.57
CA GLY A 71 -14.64 -4.32 -6.66
C GLY A 71 -14.32 -3.46 -5.43
N GLU A 72 -13.98 -4.08 -4.29
CA GLU A 72 -13.70 -3.36 -3.06
C GLU A 72 -12.30 -2.76 -3.04
N THR A 73 -12.17 -1.65 -2.30
CA THR A 73 -10.91 -0.93 -2.08
C THR A 73 -10.61 -0.80 -0.60
N ILE A 74 -9.36 -1.06 -0.22
CA ILE A 74 -8.85 -0.76 1.11
C ILE A 74 -7.69 0.22 1.01
N ALA A 75 -7.61 1.14 1.96
CA ALA A 75 -6.48 2.04 2.12
C ALA A 75 -5.53 1.51 3.21
N PHE A 76 -4.24 1.47 2.87
CA PHE A 76 -3.15 1.25 3.81
C PHE A 76 -2.38 2.55 4.03
N TYR A 77 -1.80 2.68 5.22
CA TYR A 77 -1.10 3.87 5.66
C TYR A 77 0.22 3.50 6.31
N CYS A 78 1.27 4.28 6.02
CA CYS A 78 2.50 4.29 6.80
C CYS A 78 3.18 5.67 6.72
N THR A 79 4.26 5.83 7.48
CA THR A 79 5.20 6.93 7.31
C THR A 79 6.36 6.46 6.45
N LEU A 80 6.67 7.21 5.39
CA LEU A 80 7.81 6.93 4.51
C LEU A 80 8.40 8.24 3.97
N ASP A 81 9.72 8.38 4.03
CA ASP A 81 10.41 9.52 3.43
C ASP A 81 10.22 9.52 1.91
N GLU A 82 9.83 10.67 1.34
CA GLU A 82 9.64 10.84 -0.10
C GLU A 82 10.92 10.54 -0.89
N GLN A 83 12.10 10.87 -0.35
CA GLN A 83 13.38 10.53 -0.98
C GLN A 83 13.63 9.03 -1.00
N VAL A 84 13.12 8.30 -0.01
CA VAL A 84 13.17 6.84 -0.01
C VAL A 84 12.24 6.31 -1.09
N LEU A 85 10.98 6.76 -1.15
CA LEU A 85 10.02 6.31 -2.17
C LEU A 85 10.52 6.57 -3.60
N ALA A 86 11.16 7.73 -3.83
CA ALA A 86 11.67 8.14 -5.14
C ALA A 86 12.76 7.22 -5.73
N ARG A 87 13.39 6.36 -4.90
CA ARG A 87 14.40 5.38 -5.36
C ARG A 87 13.77 4.13 -5.98
N PHE A 88 12.48 3.90 -5.77
CA PHE A 88 11.79 2.70 -6.19
C PHE A 88 10.85 2.97 -7.37
N GLN A 89 10.68 1.97 -8.22
CA GLN A 89 9.89 2.04 -9.43
C GLN A 89 8.54 1.35 -9.28
N ARG A 90 8.47 0.32 -8.41
CA ARG A 90 7.29 -0.52 -8.23
C ARG A 90 6.94 -0.70 -6.77
N ILE A 91 5.66 -0.88 -6.53
CA ILE A 91 5.11 -1.37 -5.28
C ILE A 91 4.46 -2.73 -5.50
N VAL A 92 4.64 -3.63 -4.55
CA VAL A 92 4.26 -5.03 -4.66
C VAL A 92 3.51 -5.50 -3.43
N PHE A 93 2.26 -5.92 -3.62
CA PHE A 93 1.49 -6.61 -2.60
C PHE A 93 1.43 -8.11 -2.86
N TYR A 94 1.31 -8.87 -1.79
CA TYR A 94 1.15 -10.32 -1.82
C TYR A 94 -0.18 -10.70 -1.21
N ASP A 95 -0.93 -11.54 -1.91
CA ASP A 95 -2.12 -12.15 -1.33
C ASP A 95 -1.75 -13.33 -0.41
N SER A 96 -2.73 -13.88 0.32
CA SER A 96 -2.53 -15.01 1.22
C SER A 96 -2.08 -16.30 0.52
N ARG A 97 -2.22 -16.39 -0.81
CA ARG A 97 -1.73 -17.49 -1.64
C ARG A 97 -0.30 -17.25 -2.14
N GLY A 98 0.33 -16.14 -1.76
CA GLY A 98 1.67 -15.75 -2.18
C GLY A 98 1.73 -15.19 -3.61
N ARG A 99 0.58 -14.89 -4.24
CA ARG A 99 0.61 -14.29 -5.58
C ARG A 99 1.03 -12.84 -5.48
N ARG A 100 1.96 -12.47 -6.36
CA ARG A 100 2.54 -11.13 -6.49
C ARG A 100 1.62 -10.24 -7.33
N HIS A 101 1.27 -9.06 -6.81
CA HIS A 101 0.53 -8.02 -7.53
C HIS A 101 1.36 -6.74 -7.48
N ALA A 102 1.90 -6.33 -8.62
CA ALA A 102 2.78 -5.17 -8.73
C ALA A 102 2.10 -4.03 -9.48
N SER A 103 2.42 -2.80 -9.09
CA SER A 103 2.07 -1.59 -9.82
C SER A 103 3.25 -0.64 -9.85
N ASP A 104 3.36 0.13 -10.93
CA ASP A 104 4.41 1.14 -11.04
C ASP A 104 4.03 2.34 -10.15
N LEU A 105 4.98 2.83 -9.35
CA LEU A 105 4.78 3.96 -8.42
C LEU A 105 4.59 5.30 -9.16
N ARG A 106 5.10 5.35 -10.39
CA ARG A 106 4.82 6.23 -11.55
C ARG A 106 5.86 5.85 -12.61
N PRO A 107 5.59 6.05 -13.92
CA PRO A 107 6.61 5.86 -14.93
C PRO A 107 7.73 6.87 -14.70
N ALA A 108 9.00 6.45 -14.85
CA ALA A 108 10.10 7.38 -15.01
C ALA A 108 9.74 8.42 -16.10
N PRO A 109 10.11 9.70 -15.94
CA PRO A 109 9.77 10.76 -16.89
C PRO A 109 10.20 10.42 -18.32
#